data_AF-A0A7V2RWG9-F1
#
_entry.id   AF-A0A7V2RWG9-F1
#
_cell.length_a   1.000
_cell.length_b   1.000
_cell.length_c   1.000
_cell.angle_alpha   90.00
_cell.angle_beta   90.00
_cell.angle_gamma   90.00
#
_symmetry.space_group_name_H-M   'P 1'
#
loop_
_entity.id
_entity.type
_entity.pdbx_description
1 polymer ?
#
loop_
_entity_poly.entity_id
_entity_poly.type
_entity_poly.pdbx_seq_one_letter_code
_entity_poly.pdbx_strand_id
1 'polypeptide(L)'
;MTAKSSTNQKVVNATVNILLNAAIKAGVGGGIAASLLLLVNQIAFSWLRTVLIPPAFITVWIVTGIAAAMFAGALVKTPRDGFHAGVLAGIVAGTVSGLVSMLMAAFGVTFKQVGAGVLTQFSDAQLASMAQSGITEQLLSAISMVIAALFVCGAGGIVVAALLGGVGGWLYPKFNK
;
A
#
# COMPACT_ATOMS: atom_id res chain seq x y z
N MET A 1 -9.64 43.86 15.14
CA MET A 1 -10.47 42.64 15.17
C MET A 1 -9.84 41.50 14.35
N THR A 2 -8.60 41.06 14.66
CA THR A 2 -7.85 40.08 13.83
C THR A 2 -7.22 38.92 14.60
N ALA A 3 -7.39 38.84 15.93
CA ALA A 3 -6.78 37.80 16.77
C ALA A 3 -7.56 36.47 16.84
N LYS A 4 -8.83 36.43 16.42
CA LYS A 4 -9.66 35.20 16.43
C LYS A 4 -9.30 34.22 15.31
N SER A 5 -8.68 34.69 14.23
CA SER A 5 -8.32 33.89 13.06
C SER A 5 -7.12 32.96 13.32
N SER A 6 -6.05 33.48 13.94
CA SER A 6 -4.81 32.72 14.18
C SER A 6 -4.95 31.59 15.21
N THR A 7 -5.84 31.75 16.19
CA THR A 7 -6.08 30.73 17.23
C THR A 7 -6.86 29.54 16.67
N ASN A 8 -7.88 29.78 15.84
CA ASN A 8 -8.61 28.70 15.17
C ASN A 8 -7.73 27.92 14.20
N GLN A 9 -6.84 28.61 13.46
CA GLN A 9 -5.92 27.96 12.54
C GLN A 9 -4.90 27.07 13.26
N LYS A 10 -4.39 27.47 14.44
CA LYS A 10 -3.49 26.66 15.27
C LYS A 10 -4.16 25.37 15.78
N VAL A 11 -5.41 25.45 16.23
CA VAL A 11 -6.17 24.28 16.73
C VAL A 11 -6.49 23.29 15.61
N VAL A 12 -6.86 23.79 14.42
CA VAL A 12 -7.09 22.96 13.24
C VAL A 12 -5.80 22.25 12.82
N ASN A 13 -4.68 22.95 12.75
CA ASN A 13 -3.39 22.35 12.40
C ASN A 13 -2.95 21.27 13.41
N ALA A 14 -3.14 21.51 14.71
CA ALA A 14 -2.84 20.52 15.74
C ALA A 14 -3.69 19.25 15.58
N THR A 15 -4.99 19.41 15.28
CA THR A 15 -5.92 18.28 15.10
C THR A 15 -5.56 17.46 13.85
N VAL A 16 -5.25 18.13 12.74
CA VAL A 16 -4.81 17.47 11.50
C VAL A 16 -3.51 16.70 11.74
N ASN A 17 -2.54 17.29 12.45
CA ASN A 17 -1.27 16.63 12.75
C ASN A 17 -1.43 15.38 13.61
N ILE A 18 -2.36 15.39 14.57
CA ILE A 18 -2.63 14.21 15.41
C ILE A 18 -3.27 13.08 14.58
N LEU A 19 -4.27 13.40 13.76
CA LEU A 19 -4.91 12.43 12.86
C LEU A 19 -3.90 11.85 11.86
N LEU A 20 -3.06 12.71 11.29
CA LEU A 20 -2.03 12.30 10.35
C LEU A 20 -0.98 11.41 11.04
N ASN A 21 -0.51 11.77 12.22
CA ASN A 21 0.43 10.94 12.98
C ASN A 21 -0.15 9.57 13.37
N ALA A 22 -1.42 9.53 13.76
CA ALA A 22 -2.13 8.27 14.03
C ALA A 22 -2.21 7.40 12.77
N ALA A 23 -2.60 7.99 11.63
CA ALA A 23 -2.69 7.31 10.36
C ALA A 23 -1.32 6.82 9.86
N ILE A 24 -0.26 7.61 9.99
CA ILE A 24 1.10 7.21 9.60
C ILE A 24 1.58 6.05 10.46
N LYS A 25 1.42 6.10 11.79
CA LYS A 25 1.84 5.01 12.68
C LYS A 25 1.13 3.70 12.37
N ALA A 26 -0.21 3.75 12.27
CA ALA A 26 -1.00 2.58 11.91
C ALA A 26 -0.65 2.08 10.50
N GLY A 27 -0.57 3.00 9.54
CA GLY A 27 -0.28 2.70 8.15
C GLY A 27 1.09 2.09 7.93
N VAL A 28 2.14 2.58 8.60
CA VAL A 28 3.48 1.97 8.54
C VAL A 28 3.44 0.55 9.11
N GLY A 29 2.81 0.35 10.27
CA GLY A 29 2.64 -0.98 10.85
C GLY A 29 1.89 -1.95 9.92
N GLY A 30 0.78 -1.49 9.35
CA GLY A 30 0.00 -2.23 8.35
C GLY A 30 0.78 -2.53 7.08
N GLY A 31 1.55 -1.56 6.58
CA GLY A 31 2.40 -1.70 5.41
C GLY A 31 3.52 -2.71 5.61
N ILE A 32 4.14 -2.75 6.79
CA ILE A 32 5.14 -3.77 7.15
C ILE A 32 4.48 -5.15 7.21
N ALA A 33 3.34 -5.30 7.87
CA ALA A 33 2.61 -6.57 7.92
C ALA A 33 2.20 -7.07 6.51
N ALA A 34 1.69 -6.17 5.66
CA ALA A 34 1.38 -6.47 4.26
C ALA A 34 2.63 -6.85 3.46
N SER A 35 3.76 -6.18 3.70
CA SER A 35 5.05 -6.50 3.06
C SER A 35 5.56 -7.88 3.46
N LEU A 36 5.39 -8.27 4.74
CA LEU A 36 5.72 -9.61 5.21
C LEU A 36 4.82 -10.66 4.57
N LEU A 37 3.52 -10.38 4.44
CA LEU A 37 2.61 -11.27 3.70
C LEU A 37 3.00 -11.41 2.23
N LEU A 38 3.47 -10.32 1.58
CA LEU A 38 3.99 -10.36 0.20
C LEU A 38 5.21 -11.26 0.09
N LEU A 39 6.12 -11.23 1.08
CA LEU A 39 7.30 -12.10 1.13
C LEU A 39 6.90 -13.56 1.35
N VAL A 40 6.00 -13.83 2.30
CA VAL A 40 5.45 -15.17 2.55
C VAL A 40 4.78 -15.71 1.28
N ASN A 41 4.06 -14.87 0.53
CA ASN A 41 3.43 -15.25 -0.73
C ASN A 41 4.44 -15.77 -1.78
N GLN A 42 5.71 -15.38 -1.73
CA GLN A 42 6.71 -15.87 -2.68
C GLN A 42 7.23 -17.27 -2.36
N ILE A 43 7.18 -17.67 -1.08
CA ILE A 43 7.72 -18.95 -0.60
C ILE A 43 6.63 -19.96 -0.24
N ALA A 44 5.39 -19.51 -0.07
CA ALA A 44 4.30 -20.36 0.39
C ALA A 44 3.87 -21.41 -0.65
N PHE A 45 3.35 -22.53 -0.17
CA PHE A 45 2.73 -23.57 -0.98
C PHE A 45 1.54 -23.04 -1.79
N SER A 46 1.28 -23.63 -2.95
CA SER A 46 0.24 -23.20 -3.90
C SER A 46 -1.14 -23.02 -3.26
N TRP A 47 -1.57 -23.95 -2.39
CA TRP A 47 -2.85 -23.84 -1.68
C TRP A 47 -2.90 -22.68 -0.69
N LEU A 48 -1.80 -22.40 0.00
CA LEU A 48 -1.70 -21.30 0.97
C LEU A 48 -1.84 -19.95 0.27
N ARG A 49 -1.22 -19.80 -0.91
CA ARG A 49 -1.26 -18.57 -1.72
C ARG A 49 -2.68 -18.23 -2.17
N THR A 50 -3.47 -19.23 -2.55
CA THR A 50 -4.81 -18.99 -3.08
C THR A 50 -5.85 -18.80 -1.98
N VAL A 51 -5.75 -19.55 -0.87
CA VAL A 51 -6.83 -19.59 0.14
C VAL A 51 -6.55 -18.68 1.33
N LEU A 52 -5.31 -18.63 1.82
CA LEU A 52 -5.01 -17.99 3.10
C LEU A 52 -4.47 -16.57 2.96
N ILE A 53 -3.67 -16.32 1.92
CA ILE A 53 -2.99 -15.04 1.75
C ILE A 53 -3.96 -13.89 1.41
N PRO A 54 -4.93 -14.04 0.48
CA PRO A 54 -5.90 -12.98 0.21
C PRO A 54 -6.72 -12.54 1.44
N PRO A 55 -7.33 -13.44 2.25
CA PRO A 55 -8.04 -13.01 3.44
C PRO A 55 -7.09 -12.44 4.51
N ALA A 56 -5.83 -12.89 4.58
CA ALA A 56 -4.85 -12.28 5.47
C ALA A 56 -4.56 -10.81 5.10
N PHE A 57 -4.39 -10.49 3.81
CA PHE A 57 -4.25 -9.11 3.36
C PHE A 57 -5.46 -8.24 3.70
N ILE A 58 -6.68 -8.75 3.44
CA ILE A 58 -7.92 -8.07 3.79
C ILE A 58 -7.96 -7.77 5.29
N THR A 59 -7.63 -8.77 6.10
CA THR A 59 -7.60 -8.63 7.56
C THR A 59 -6.58 -7.58 8.00
N VAL A 60 -5.36 -7.61 7.46
CA VAL A 60 -4.32 -6.62 7.78
C VAL A 60 -4.78 -5.21 7.46
N TRP A 61 -5.37 -4.97 6.29
CA TRP A 61 -5.83 -3.63 5.91
C TRP A 61 -7.02 -3.14 6.76
N ILE A 62 -7.97 -4.02 7.08
CA ILE A 62 -9.07 -3.68 8.00
C ILE A 62 -8.53 -3.35 9.40
N VAL A 63 -7.65 -4.20 9.96
CA VAL A 63 -7.04 -3.99 11.28
C VAL A 63 -6.21 -2.71 11.30
N THR A 64 -5.52 -2.38 10.21
CA THR A 64 -4.81 -1.10 10.06
C THR A 64 -5.76 0.09 10.19
N GLY A 65 -6.93 0.01 9.55
CA GLY A 65 -7.99 1.00 9.67
C GLY A 65 -8.51 1.18 11.10
N ILE A 66 -8.78 0.06 11.78
CA ILE A 66 -9.21 0.04 13.19
C ILE A 66 -8.13 0.68 14.07
N ALA A 67 -6.87 0.28 13.91
CA ALA A 67 -5.74 0.80 14.67
C ALA A 67 -5.55 2.31 14.47
N ALA A 68 -5.74 2.82 13.24
CA ALA A 68 -5.67 4.24 12.95
C ALA A 68 -6.75 5.02 13.70
N ALA A 69 -7.98 4.51 13.72
CA ALA A 69 -9.08 5.11 14.45
C ALA A 69 -8.85 5.04 15.98
N MET A 70 -8.30 3.94 16.49
CA MET A 70 -7.88 3.79 17.89
C MET A 70 -6.82 4.81 18.30
N PHE A 71 -5.77 4.98 17.49
CA PHE A 71 -4.69 5.95 17.78
C PHE A 71 -5.15 7.40 17.67
N ALA A 72 -6.15 7.68 16.83
CA ALA A 72 -6.79 9.00 16.76
C ALA A 72 -7.68 9.28 17.99
N GLY A 73 -8.12 8.25 18.72
CA GLY A 73 -8.76 8.33 20.02
C GLY A 73 -9.97 9.27 20.04
N ALA A 74 -9.95 10.25 20.95
CA ALA A 74 -11.07 11.18 21.18
C ALA A 74 -11.43 12.07 19.96
N LEU A 75 -10.59 12.10 18.92
CA LEU A 75 -10.88 12.82 17.67
C LEU A 75 -11.85 12.04 16.77
N VAL A 76 -11.99 10.73 16.96
CA VAL A 76 -12.92 9.90 16.20
C VAL A 76 -14.23 9.78 16.97
N LYS A 77 -15.17 10.70 16.68
CA LYS A 77 -16.49 10.71 17.34
C LYS A 77 -17.56 10.05 16.50
N THR A 78 -17.37 10.03 15.18
CA THR A 78 -18.33 9.45 14.24
C THR A 78 -17.69 8.37 13.37
N PRO A 79 -18.48 7.44 12.82
CA PRO A 79 -18.00 6.47 11.83
C PRO A 79 -17.32 7.13 10.61
N ARG A 80 -17.70 8.37 10.26
CA ARG A 80 -17.09 9.12 9.16
C ARG A 80 -15.66 9.58 9.49
N ASP A 81 -15.44 10.03 10.73
CA ASP A 81 -14.10 10.42 11.18
C ASP A 81 -13.16 9.20 11.19
N GLY A 82 -13.68 8.06 11.65
CA GLY A 82 -12.97 6.79 11.65
C GLY A 82 -12.65 6.32 10.22
N PHE A 83 -13.61 6.44 9.30
CA PHE A 83 -13.38 6.14 7.89
C PHE A 83 -12.24 6.97 7.30
N HIS A 84 -12.21 8.29 7.53
CA HIS A 84 -11.13 9.14 7.00
C HIS A 84 -9.76 8.77 7.59
N ALA A 85 -9.67 8.53 8.91
CA ALA A 85 -8.44 8.08 9.55
C ALA A 85 -7.95 6.73 8.97
N GLY A 86 -8.89 5.81 8.76
CA GLY A 86 -8.62 4.50 8.17
C GLY A 86 -8.17 4.57 6.71
N VAL A 87 -8.78 5.44 5.90
CA VAL A 87 -8.36 5.69 4.51
C VAL A 87 -6.93 6.21 4.46
N LEU A 88 -6.59 7.21 5.28
CA LEU A 88 -5.23 7.77 5.34
C LEU A 88 -4.21 6.70 5.73
N ALA A 89 -4.52 5.88 6.75
CA ALA A 89 -3.65 4.79 7.16
C ALA A 89 -3.51 3.72 6.06
N GLY A 90 -4.60 3.41 5.35
CA GLY A 90 -4.61 2.50 4.21
C GLY A 90 -3.73 2.99 3.06
N ILE A 91 -3.77 4.29 2.74
CA ILE A 91 -2.88 4.91 1.73
C ILE A 91 -1.41 4.74 2.14
N VAL A 92 -1.07 5.03 3.39
CA VAL A 92 0.30 4.86 3.90
C VAL A 92 0.72 3.38 3.84
N ALA A 93 -0.13 2.46 4.30
CA ALA A 93 0.14 1.02 4.24
C ALA A 93 0.33 0.51 2.81
N GLY A 94 -0.53 0.93 1.90
CA GLY A 94 -0.45 0.63 0.47
C GLY A 94 0.84 1.17 -0.15
N THR A 95 1.24 2.39 0.21
CA THR A 95 2.49 3.00 -0.28
C THR A 95 3.71 2.22 0.18
N VAL A 96 3.79 1.89 1.48
CA VAL A 96 4.90 1.12 2.05
C VAL A 96 5.01 -0.26 1.40
N SER A 97 3.89 -1.00 1.31
CA SER A 97 3.88 -2.32 0.69
C SER A 97 4.11 -2.29 -0.83
N GLY A 98 3.63 -1.25 -1.51
CA GLY A 98 3.91 -1.00 -2.94
C GLY A 98 5.40 -0.77 -3.21
N LEU A 99 6.06 0.05 -2.40
CA LEU A 99 7.52 0.26 -2.50
C LEU A 99 8.30 -1.03 -2.30
N VAL A 100 7.94 -1.84 -1.29
CA VAL A 100 8.57 -3.16 -1.08
C VAL A 100 8.32 -4.07 -2.28
N SER A 101 7.10 -4.09 -2.83
CA SER A 101 6.80 -4.89 -4.02
C SER A 101 7.60 -4.45 -5.24
N MET A 102 7.82 -3.16 -5.44
CA MET A 102 8.65 -2.64 -6.54
C MET A 102 10.11 -3.03 -6.37
N LEU A 103 10.65 -2.95 -5.14
CA LEU A 103 12.00 -3.43 -4.85
C LEU A 103 12.12 -4.93 -5.14
N MET A 104 11.16 -5.74 -4.69
CA MET A 104 11.14 -7.18 -4.97
C MET A 104 11.06 -7.46 -6.48
N ALA A 105 10.31 -6.66 -7.25
CA ALA A 105 10.24 -6.79 -8.70
C ALA A 105 11.57 -6.41 -9.38
N ALA A 106 12.27 -5.39 -8.88
CA ALA A 106 13.59 -4.99 -9.37
C ALA A 106 14.64 -6.08 -9.15
N PHE A 107 14.57 -6.81 -8.03
CA PHE A 107 15.38 -8.01 -7.78
C PHE A 107 14.89 -9.25 -8.53
N GLY A 108 13.85 -9.12 -9.37
CA GLY A 108 13.29 -10.21 -10.15
C GLY A 108 12.60 -11.28 -9.31
N VAL A 109 12.15 -10.98 -8.09
CA VAL A 109 11.47 -11.95 -7.22
C VAL A 109 10.00 -12.10 -7.63
N THR A 110 9.36 -10.99 -8.01
CA THR A 110 7.93 -10.93 -8.38
C THR A 110 7.75 -10.60 -9.85
N PHE A 111 6.57 -10.89 -10.41
CA PHE A 111 6.20 -10.59 -11.81
C PHE A 111 7.14 -11.16 -12.89
N LYS A 112 7.94 -12.19 -12.59
CA LYS A 112 8.87 -12.85 -13.54
C LYS A 112 8.23 -13.19 -14.89
N GLN A 113 6.99 -13.65 -14.87
CA GLN A 113 6.23 -14.00 -16.08
C GLN A 113 5.90 -12.77 -16.94
N VAL A 114 5.68 -11.61 -16.33
CA VAL A 114 5.49 -10.34 -17.06
C VAL A 114 6.79 -9.91 -17.71
N GLY A 115 7.91 -10.00 -16.98
CA GLY A 115 9.24 -9.71 -17.53
C GLY A 115 9.56 -10.58 -18.74
N ALA A 116 9.37 -11.89 -18.63
CA ALA A 116 9.53 -12.83 -19.75
C ALA A 116 8.53 -12.56 -20.88
N GLY A 117 7.27 -12.27 -20.54
CA GLY A 117 6.23 -11.98 -21.53
C GLY A 117 6.51 -10.74 -22.38
N VAL A 118 7.11 -9.69 -21.80
CA VAL A 118 7.51 -8.50 -22.56
C VAL A 118 8.63 -8.81 -23.55
N LEU A 119 9.61 -9.65 -23.16
CA LEU A 119 10.68 -10.05 -24.09
C LEU A 119 10.13 -10.79 -25.31
N THR A 120 9.08 -11.59 -25.16
CA THR A 120 8.45 -12.30 -26.29
C THR A 120 7.74 -11.39 -27.30
N GLN A 121 7.57 -10.10 -27.00
CA GLN A 121 6.98 -9.13 -27.92
C GLN A 121 7.99 -8.52 -28.91
N PHE A 122 9.29 -8.73 -28.68
CA PHE A 122 10.36 -8.25 -29.54
C PHE A 122 10.97 -9.39 -30.35
N SER A 123 11.38 -9.10 -31.58
CA SER A 123 12.18 -10.06 -32.36
C SER A 123 13.64 -10.06 -31.90
N ASP A 124 14.35 -11.15 -32.18
CA ASP A 124 15.77 -11.29 -31.84
C ASP A 124 16.62 -10.16 -32.45
N ALA A 125 16.28 -9.69 -33.65
CA ALA A 125 16.94 -8.56 -34.30
C ALA A 125 16.74 -7.24 -33.56
N GLN A 126 15.55 -7.01 -32.98
CA GLN A 126 15.26 -5.82 -32.17
C GLN A 126 15.99 -5.86 -30.83
N LEU A 127 16.03 -7.03 -30.18
CA LEU A 127 16.77 -7.22 -28.93
C LEU A 127 18.28 -7.03 -29.14
N ALA A 128 18.83 -7.57 -30.24
CA ALA A 128 20.22 -7.35 -30.61
C ALA A 128 20.53 -5.85 -30.87
N SER A 129 19.63 -5.13 -31.53
CA SER A 129 19.78 -3.69 -31.75
C SER A 129 19.71 -2.88 -30.45
N MET A 130 18.82 -3.25 -29.52
CA MET A 130 18.74 -2.62 -28.19
C MET A 130 19.99 -2.90 -27.33
N ALA A 131 20.54 -4.11 -27.44
CA ALA A 131 21.78 -4.47 -26.75
C ALA A 131 22.97 -3.63 -27.22
N GLN A 132 23.03 -3.27 -28.52
CA GLN A 132 24.04 -2.33 -29.04
C GLN A 132 23.91 -0.92 -28.43
N SER A 133 22.73 -0.55 -27.95
CA SER A 133 22.48 0.71 -27.23
C SER A 133 22.66 0.58 -25.70
N GLY A 134 23.15 -0.57 -25.21
CA GLY A 134 23.34 -0.85 -23.79
C GLY A 134 22.09 -1.32 -23.04
N ILE A 135 20.96 -1.51 -23.73
CA ILE A 135 19.72 -2.03 -23.13
C ILE A 135 19.74 -3.56 -23.26
N THR A 136 20.08 -4.22 -22.15
CA THR A 136 20.09 -5.69 -22.10
C THR A 136 18.67 -6.24 -21.90
N GLU A 137 18.44 -7.48 -22.31
CA GLU A 137 17.19 -8.20 -22.05
C GLU A 137 16.87 -8.24 -20.54
N GLN A 138 17.90 -8.40 -19.70
CA GLN A 138 17.75 -8.40 -18.26
C GLN A 138 17.26 -7.06 -17.73
N LEU A 139 17.77 -5.95 -18.26
CA LEU A 139 17.30 -4.61 -17.92
C LEU A 139 15.85 -4.39 -18.38
N LEU A 140 15.50 -4.80 -19.60
CA LEU A 140 14.15 -4.68 -20.15
C LEU A 140 13.13 -5.51 -19.35
N SER A 141 13.49 -6.72 -18.97
CA SER A 141 12.70 -7.59 -18.08
C SER A 141 12.54 -6.95 -16.69
N ALA A 142 13.61 -6.42 -16.10
CA ALA A 142 13.53 -5.75 -14.80
C ALA A 142 12.60 -4.53 -14.82
N ILE A 143 12.72 -3.67 -15.84
CA ILE A 143 11.87 -2.47 -16.00
C ILE A 143 10.40 -2.87 -16.10
N SER A 144 10.07 -3.87 -16.92
CA SER A 144 8.68 -4.31 -17.08
C SER A 144 8.10 -4.93 -15.80
N MET A 145 8.89 -5.70 -15.04
CA MET A 145 8.48 -6.21 -13.74
C MET A 145 8.20 -5.08 -12.74
N VAL A 146 9.06 -4.06 -12.68
CA VAL A 146 8.89 -2.90 -11.79
C VAL A 146 7.65 -2.08 -12.18
N ILE A 147 7.42 -1.86 -13.47
CA ILE A 147 6.23 -1.17 -13.97
C ILE A 147 4.97 -1.95 -13.58
N ALA A 148 4.96 -3.27 -13.78
CA ALA A 148 3.82 -4.11 -13.38
C ALA A 148 3.57 -4.03 -11.87
N ALA A 149 4.62 -4.10 -11.05
CA ALA A 149 4.51 -3.95 -9.60
C ALA A 149 3.98 -2.57 -9.18
N LEU A 150 4.40 -1.50 -9.86
CA LEU A 150 3.89 -0.14 -9.62
C LEU A 150 2.39 -0.05 -9.86
N PHE A 151 1.88 -0.62 -10.95
CA PHE A 151 0.44 -0.57 -11.25
C PHE A 151 -0.38 -1.48 -10.34
N VAL A 152 0.05 -2.73 -10.14
CA VAL A 152 -0.72 -3.75 -9.42
C VAL A 152 -0.61 -3.53 -7.90
N CYS A 153 0.61 -3.51 -7.37
CA CYS A 153 0.85 -3.43 -5.93
C CYS A 153 1.00 -2.00 -5.43
N GLY A 154 1.46 -1.07 -6.26
CA GLY A 154 1.50 0.36 -5.96
C GLY A 154 0.10 0.97 -6.06
N ALA A 155 -0.28 1.46 -7.24
CA ALA A 155 -1.55 2.16 -7.42
C ALA A 155 -2.78 1.31 -7.05
N GLY A 156 -2.86 0.08 -7.56
CA GLY A 156 -3.96 -0.84 -7.24
C GLY A 156 -4.02 -1.18 -5.74
N GLY A 157 -2.87 -1.55 -5.17
CA GLY A 157 -2.73 -1.87 -3.75
C GLY A 157 -3.10 -0.70 -2.83
N ILE A 158 -2.71 0.54 -3.17
CA ILE A 158 -3.07 1.75 -2.42
C ILE A 158 -4.59 1.95 -2.40
N VAL A 159 -5.28 1.79 -3.53
CA VAL A 159 -6.74 1.95 -3.58
C VAL A 159 -7.44 0.91 -2.72
N VAL A 160 -7.04 -0.37 -2.83
CA VAL A 160 -7.64 -1.45 -2.04
C VAL A 160 -7.36 -1.27 -0.55
N ALA A 161 -6.13 -0.94 -0.17
CA ALA A 161 -5.74 -0.69 1.21
C ALA A 161 -6.47 0.53 1.79
N ALA A 162 -6.64 1.60 1.02
CA ALA A 162 -7.40 2.78 1.41
C ALA A 162 -8.87 2.45 1.68
N LEU A 163 -9.52 1.70 0.78
CA LEU A 163 -10.92 1.30 0.95
C LEU A 163 -11.12 0.39 2.17
N LEU A 164 -10.30 -0.65 2.31
CA LEU A 164 -10.41 -1.60 3.42
C LEU A 164 -9.97 -1.00 4.76
N GLY A 165 -8.94 -0.15 4.75
CA GLY A 165 -8.58 0.68 5.90
C GLY A 165 -9.72 1.62 6.29
N GLY A 166 -10.37 2.26 5.32
CA GLY A 166 -11.57 3.05 5.54
C GLY A 166 -12.69 2.26 6.21
N VAL A 167 -13.01 1.06 5.70
CA VAL A 167 -14.00 0.16 6.29
C VAL A 167 -13.64 -0.20 7.73
N GLY A 168 -12.38 -0.56 8.00
CA GLY A 168 -11.90 -0.84 9.35
C GLY A 168 -12.06 0.35 10.31
N GLY A 169 -11.65 1.54 9.87
CA GLY A 169 -11.81 2.76 10.67
C GLY A 169 -13.26 3.14 10.92
N TRP A 170 -14.15 2.92 9.93
CA TRP A 170 -15.59 3.13 10.07
C TRP A 170 -16.26 2.20 11.09
N LEU A 171 -15.76 0.96 11.19
CA LEU A 171 -16.26 -0.03 12.13
C LEU A 171 -15.90 0.31 13.58
N TYR A 172 -14.75 0.95 13.82
CA TYR A 172 -14.24 1.18 15.17
C TYR A 172 -15.23 1.88 16.14
N PRO A 173 -15.89 3.00 15.78
CA PRO A 173 -16.84 3.67 16.68
C PRO A 173 -18.11 2.86 16.98
N LYS A 174 -18.38 1.81 16.19
CA LYS A 174 -19.52 0.92 16.44
C LYS A 174 -19.23 -0.12 17.51
N PHE A 175 -17.96 -0.48 17.68
CA PHE A 175 -17.50 -1.44 18.68
C PHE A 175 -17.04 -0.77 19.99
N ASN A 176 -16.68 0.51 19.94
CA ASN A 176 -16.19 1.29 21.08
C ASN A 176 -17.29 2.13 21.75
N LYS A 177 -18.45 1.53 22.00
CA LYS A 177 -19.56 2.17 22.73
C LYS A 177 -19.48 1.92 24.23
#